data_AF-A0A933F0A8-F1
#
_entry.id   AF-A0A933F0A8-F1
#
_cell.length_a   1.000
_cell.length_b   1.000
_cell.length_c   1.000
_cell.angle_alpha   90.00
_cell.angle_beta   90.00
_cell.angle_gamma   90.00
#
_symmetry.space_group_name_H-M   'P 1'
#
loop_
_entity.id
_entity.type
_entity.pdbx_description
1 polymer ?
#
loop_
_entity_poly.entity_id
_entity_poly.type
_entity_poly.pdbx_seq_one_letter_code
_entity_poly.pdbx_strand_id
1 'polypeptide(L)'
;MKRSLLIGALVSGLLPGTAAVTSAAERVPVEPAARVRKLDVDVWINKDEGGVYRPGESMRVYFRTNGDSHVLVFNIDTDGYVHLIYPYGGGDTPFVEGGRSYRIPARSDPYDLVADGPPGIEYVVAVASPHPFQNLPWYLSSERADGGPGGRGYGDESDE
;
A
#
# COMPACT_ATOMS: atom_id res chain seq x y z
N MET A 1 -7.98 86.47 62.62
CA MET A 1 -7.11 87.04 61.54
C MET A 1 -6.61 85.89 60.67
N LYS A 2 -6.54 86.09 59.34
CA LYS A 2 -6.25 85.16 58.20
C LYS A 2 -7.53 84.66 57.51
N ARG A 3 -8.04 85.32 56.45
CA ARG A 3 -7.60 85.45 55.04
C ARG A 3 -7.90 84.19 54.20
N SER A 4 -9.01 84.25 53.45
CA SER A 4 -9.26 83.88 52.03
C SER A 4 -8.87 82.47 51.51
N LEU A 5 -9.44 81.84 50.45
CA LEU A 5 -9.89 82.34 49.14
C LEU A 5 -10.46 81.16 48.25
N LEU A 6 -11.46 81.42 47.37
CA LEU A 6 -11.84 80.86 46.03
C LEU A 6 -12.02 79.32 45.82
N ILE A 7 -13.12 78.76 45.24
CA ILE A 7 -13.83 78.87 43.93
C ILE A 7 -12.98 78.56 42.67
N GLY A 8 -13.38 77.51 41.93
CA GLY A 8 -13.06 77.24 40.52
C GLY A 8 -12.94 75.73 40.24
N ALA A 9 -13.89 75.04 39.61
CA ALA A 9 -14.32 75.02 38.20
C ALA A 9 -13.84 73.74 37.46
N LEU A 10 -14.87 72.96 37.08
CA LEU A 10 -15.02 71.85 36.13
C LEU A 10 -14.07 71.83 34.90
N VAL A 11 -13.53 70.65 34.52
CA VAL A 11 -13.27 70.27 33.10
C VAL A 11 -13.38 68.75 32.91
N SER A 12 -14.29 68.32 32.03
CA SER A 12 -14.44 66.97 31.47
C SER A 12 -13.29 66.59 30.54
N GLY A 13 -12.90 65.31 30.55
CA GLY A 13 -12.08 64.70 29.51
C GLY A 13 -12.51 63.25 29.27
N LEU A 14 -13.41 63.04 28.31
CA LEU A 14 -13.74 61.72 27.76
C LEU A 14 -12.82 61.48 26.56
N LEU A 15 -11.84 60.58 26.71
CA LEU A 15 -10.95 60.19 25.62
C LEU A 15 -11.63 59.07 24.79
N PRO A 16 -11.72 59.19 23.45
CA PRO A 16 -12.10 58.07 22.60
C PRO A 16 -10.95 57.07 22.49
N GLY A 17 -11.14 55.86 23.01
CA GLY A 17 -10.21 54.75 22.82
C GLY A 17 -10.27 54.22 21.40
N THR A 18 -9.23 54.46 20.61
CA THR A 18 -9.03 53.79 19.32
C THR A 18 -8.67 52.33 19.56
N ALA A 19 -9.59 51.42 19.26
CA ALA A 19 -9.28 49.99 19.19
C ALA A 19 -8.40 49.73 17.97
N ALA A 20 -7.14 49.36 18.18
CA ALA A 20 -6.28 48.86 17.12
C ALA A 20 -6.74 47.44 16.77
N VAL A 21 -7.31 47.27 15.58
CA VAL A 21 -7.57 45.94 15.00
C VAL A 21 -6.23 45.41 14.50
N THR A 22 -5.55 44.61 15.32
CA THR A 22 -4.39 43.84 14.88
C THR A 22 -4.90 42.68 14.03
N SER A 23 -4.68 42.76 12.71
CA SER A 23 -4.92 41.62 11.82
C SER A 23 -3.85 40.58 12.11
N ALA A 24 -4.20 39.58 12.90
CA ALA A 24 -3.46 38.33 12.97
C ALA A 24 -3.67 37.63 11.63
N ALA A 25 -2.74 37.83 10.69
CA ALA A 25 -2.65 37.00 9.51
C ALA A 25 -2.43 35.56 10.00
N GLU A 26 -3.50 34.78 9.99
CA GLU A 26 -3.47 33.35 10.23
C GLU A 26 -2.61 32.73 9.14
N ARG A 27 -1.33 32.58 9.42
CA ARG A 27 -0.43 31.80 8.58
C ARG A 27 -0.86 30.35 8.78
N VAL A 28 -1.69 29.87 7.86
CA VAL A 28 -1.90 28.44 7.66
C VAL A 28 -0.52 27.80 7.65
N PRO A 29 -0.19 26.91 8.60
CA PRO A 29 1.05 26.16 8.51
C PRO A 29 0.96 25.35 7.23
N VAL A 30 1.67 25.79 6.19
CA VAL A 30 1.91 24.96 5.01
C VAL A 30 2.87 23.90 5.50
N GLU A 31 2.34 22.79 6.01
CA GLU A 31 3.15 21.60 6.24
C GLU A 31 3.91 21.33 4.94
N PRO A 32 5.23 21.12 5.00
CA PRO A 32 5.99 20.82 3.80
C PRO A 32 5.35 19.59 3.19
N ALA A 33 4.78 19.76 1.99
CA ALA A 33 4.15 18.70 1.22
C ALA A 33 5.00 17.45 1.39
N ALA A 34 4.45 16.43 2.03
CA ALA A 34 5.13 15.18 2.32
C ALA A 34 5.89 14.81 1.07
N ARG A 35 7.23 14.80 1.16
CA ARG A 35 8.13 14.47 0.04
C ARG A 35 7.51 13.27 -0.66
N VAL A 36 7.02 13.44 -1.89
CA VAL A 36 6.34 12.38 -2.64
C VAL A 36 7.34 11.23 -2.72
N ARG A 37 7.19 10.25 -1.83
CA ARG A 37 8.04 9.07 -1.84
C ARG A 37 7.64 8.33 -3.09
N LYS A 38 8.61 8.01 -3.95
CA LYS A 38 8.38 7.17 -5.12
C LYS A 38 7.76 5.86 -4.61
N LEU A 39 6.63 5.44 -5.18
CA LEU A 39 6.01 4.16 -4.87
C LEU A 39 7.02 3.03 -5.12
N ASP A 40 7.11 2.11 -4.18
CA ASP A 40 8.03 0.99 -4.20
C ASP A 40 7.39 -0.25 -3.56
N VAL A 41 7.86 -1.43 -3.95
CA VAL A 41 7.37 -2.72 -3.46
C VAL A 41 8.53 -3.69 -3.19
N ASP A 42 8.59 -4.18 -1.96
CA ASP A 42 9.45 -5.29 -1.55
C ASP A 42 8.71 -6.61 -1.78
N VAL A 43 9.39 -7.63 -2.32
CA VAL A 43 8.88 -9.01 -2.42
C VAL A 43 9.96 -9.99 -1.99
N TRP A 44 9.59 -11.00 -1.19
CA TRP A 44 10.52 -12.01 -0.70
C TRP A 44 9.80 -13.33 -0.39
N ILE A 45 10.58 -14.39 -0.23
CA ILE A 45 10.11 -15.75 0.08
C ILE A 45 10.38 -16.10 1.56
N ASN A 46 9.83 -17.20 2.08
CA ASN A 46 10.16 -17.73 3.42
C ASN A 46 11.56 -18.38 3.52
N LYS A 47 12.50 -17.93 2.69
CA LYS A 47 13.92 -18.29 2.67
C LYS A 47 14.73 -17.05 2.29
N ASP A 48 16.04 -17.15 2.37
CA ASP A 48 16.92 -16.11 1.84
C ASP A 48 16.76 -15.99 0.32
N GLU A 49 17.21 -14.85 -0.25
CA GLU A 49 17.24 -14.64 -1.70
C GLU A 49 18.02 -15.77 -2.38
N GLY A 50 17.43 -16.37 -3.42
CA GLY A 50 17.99 -17.56 -4.08
C GLY A 50 17.82 -18.87 -3.28
N GLY A 51 16.99 -18.89 -2.23
CA GLY A 51 16.69 -20.07 -1.45
C GLY A 51 16.12 -21.22 -2.29
N VAL A 52 16.62 -22.43 -2.05
CA VAL A 52 16.26 -23.62 -2.83
C VAL A 52 15.10 -24.36 -2.18
N TYR A 53 14.04 -24.65 -2.94
CA TYR A 53 12.92 -25.53 -2.55
C TYR A 53 13.09 -26.91 -3.15
N ARG A 54 12.63 -27.94 -2.41
CA ARG A 54 12.50 -29.30 -2.94
C ARG A 54 11.13 -29.50 -3.58
N PRO A 55 11.01 -30.42 -4.56
CA PRO A 55 9.71 -30.85 -5.05
C PRO A 55 8.76 -31.23 -3.91
N GLY A 56 7.54 -30.68 -3.92
CA GLY A 56 6.51 -30.87 -2.90
C GLY A 56 6.65 -29.98 -1.65
N GLU A 57 7.66 -29.10 -1.58
CA GLU A 57 7.85 -28.20 -0.44
C GLU A 57 6.92 -26.98 -0.52
N SER A 58 6.22 -26.68 0.58
CA SER A 58 5.39 -25.47 0.67
C SER A 58 6.24 -24.19 0.72
N MET A 59 5.86 -23.22 -0.09
CA MET A 59 6.42 -21.89 -0.17
C MET A 59 5.45 -20.83 0.38
N ARG A 60 6.01 -19.76 0.94
CA ARG A 60 5.28 -18.54 1.30
C ARG A 60 5.98 -17.37 0.63
N VAL A 61 5.20 -16.58 -0.09
CA VAL A 61 5.64 -15.30 -0.65
C VAL A 61 5.12 -14.19 0.26
N TYR A 62 5.91 -13.15 0.41
CA TYR A 62 5.55 -11.97 1.16
C TYR A 62 5.82 -10.75 0.30
N PHE A 63 5.02 -9.71 0.51
CA PHE A 63 5.28 -8.43 -0.12
C PHE A 63 4.88 -7.28 0.80
N ARG A 64 5.46 -6.11 0.57
CA ARG A 64 5.13 -4.87 1.27
C ARG A 64 5.37 -3.67 0.37
N THR A 65 4.36 -2.83 0.23
CA THR A 65 4.49 -1.56 -0.48
C THR A 65 4.83 -0.44 0.50
N ASN A 66 5.45 0.64 0.02
CA ASN A 66 5.74 1.82 0.86
C ASN A 66 4.58 2.82 0.94
N GLY A 67 3.46 2.55 0.25
CA GLY A 67 2.24 3.36 0.22
C GLY A 67 1.06 2.57 -0.34
N ASP A 68 -0.15 3.04 -0.04
CA ASP A 68 -1.40 2.44 -0.51
C ASP A 68 -1.39 2.28 -2.04
N SER A 69 -1.69 1.09 -2.54
CA SER A 69 -1.51 0.75 -3.95
C SER A 69 -2.27 -0.49 -4.36
N HIS A 70 -2.40 -0.69 -5.67
CA HIS A 70 -2.81 -1.94 -6.27
C HIS A 70 -1.58 -2.79 -6.55
N VAL A 71 -1.61 -4.07 -6.17
CA VAL A 71 -0.49 -5.01 -6.33
C VAL A 71 -0.90 -6.23 -7.14
N LEU A 72 0.01 -6.63 -8.04
CA LEU A 72 0.05 -7.97 -8.61
C LEU A 72 1.33 -8.66 -8.14
N VAL A 73 1.23 -9.94 -7.80
CA VAL A 73 2.39 -10.80 -7.61
C VAL A 73 2.22 -12.02 -8.50
N PHE A 74 3.28 -12.37 -9.23
CA PHE A 74 3.29 -13.53 -10.12
C PHE A 74 4.63 -14.26 -10.06
N ASN A 75 4.59 -15.54 -10.38
CA ASN A 75 5.74 -16.39 -10.59
C ASN A 75 6.05 -16.45 -12.10
N ILE A 76 7.34 -16.51 -12.44
CA ILE A 76 7.82 -16.92 -13.75
C ILE A 76 8.52 -18.26 -13.53
N ASP A 77 7.97 -19.33 -14.09
CA ASP A 77 8.47 -20.68 -13.88
C ASP A 77 9.74 -20.96 -14.72
N THR A 78 10.24 -22.19 -14.61
CA THR A 78 11.48 -22.63 -15.25
C THR A 78 11.39 -22.67 -16.78
N ASP A 79 10.18 -22.75 -17.35
CA ASP A 79 9.91 -22.71 -18.78
C ASP A 79 9.54 -21.29 -19.27
N GLY A 80 9.40 -20.34 -18.34
CA GLY A 80 9.06 -18.94 -18.61
C GLY A 80 7.57 -18.64 -18.63
N TYR A 81 6.70 -19.56 -18.21
CA TYR A 81 5.29 -19.26 -18.06
C TYR A 81 5.03 -18.38 -16.85
N VAL A 82 4.05 -17.48 -17.00
CA VAL A 82 3.67 -16.52 -15.96
C VAL A 82 2.44 -17.04 -15.23
N HIS A 83 2.58 -17.23 -13.92
CA HIS A 83 1.50 -17.69 -13.04
C HIS A 83 1.13 -16.59 -12.05
N LEU A 84 -0.08 -16.06 -12.15
CA LEU A 84 -0.59 -15.10 -11.16
C LEU A 84 -0.71 -15.79 -9.79
N ILE A 85 -0.07 -15.23 -8.76
CA ILE A 85 -0.17 -15.74 -7.38
C ILE A 85 -0.92 -14.78 -6.44
N TYR A 86 -1.06 -13.51 -6.82
CA TYR A 86 -1.90 -12.54 -6.10
C TYR A 86 -2.35 -11.39 -7.02
N PRO A 87 -3.63 -10.98 -6.96
CA PRO A 87 -4.73 -11.63 -6.24
C PRO A 87 -5.12 -12.93 -6.93
N TYR A 88 -5.28 -14.02 -6.18
CA TYR A 88 -5.62 -15.33 -6.74
C TYR A 88 -7.00 -15.82 -6.29
N GLY A 89 -7.32 -15.70 -5.00
CA GLY A 89 -8.61 -16.14 -4.46
C GLY A 89 -9.70 -15.08 -4.55
N GLY A 90 -10.97 -15.49 -4.59
CA GLY A 90 -12.12 -14.57 -4.63
C GLY A 90 -12.29 -13.63 -3.43
N GLY A 91 -11.52 -13.83 -2.35
CA GLY A 91 -11.43 -12.92 -1.21
C GLY A 91 -10.30 -11.89 -1.30
N ASP A 92 -9.38 -12.04 -2.26
CA ASP A 92 -8.24 -11.13 -2.42
C ASP A 92 -8.67 -9.84 -3.11
N THR A 93 -8.33 -8.71 -2.50
CA THR A 93 -8.45 -7.41 -3.14
C THR A 93 -7.12 -7.00 -3.71
N PRO A 94 -7.01 -6.59 -5.00
CA PRO A 94 -5.75 -6.09 -5.55
C PRO A 94 -5.22 -4.86 -4.80
N PHE A 95 -6.09 -4.10 -4.12
CA PHE A 95 -5.70 -2.93 -3.32
C PHE A 95 -5.18 -3.33 -1.94
N VAL A 96 -4.05 -2.74 -1.55
CA VAL A 96 -3.35 -3.01 -0.29
C VAL A 96 -2.93 -1.71 0.42
N GLU A 97 -2.84 -1.79 1.74
CA GLU A 97 -2.38 -0.70 2.62
C GLU A 97 -0.85 -0.62 2.60
N GLY A 98 -0.32 0.59 2.47
CA GLY A 98 1.11 0.86 2.53
C GLY A 98 1.72 0.53 3.89
N GLY A 99 2.96 0.05 3.89
CA GLY A 99 3.73 -0.26 5.10
C GLY A 99 3.35 -1.58 5.77
N ARG A 100 2.27 -2.25 5.33
CA ARG A 100 1.84 -3.54 5.84
C ARG A 100 2.47 -4.69 5.04
N SER A 101 2.95 -5.71 5.74
CA SER A 101 3.42 -6.95 5.11
C SER A 101 2.26 -7.91 4.87
N TYR A 102 2.15 -8.38 3.64
CA TYR A 102 1.18 -9.38 3.21
C TYR A 102 1.87 -10.73 3.02
N ARG A 103 1.11 -11.82 3.15
CA ARG A 103 1.59 -13.20 2.97
C ARG A 103 0.69 -13.92 1.97
N ILE A 104 1.30 -14.64 1.03
CA ILE A 104 0.65 -15.49 0.04
C ILE A 104 1.15 -16.93 0.25
N PRO A 105 0.24 -17.92 0.39
CA PRO A 105 -1.19 -17.75 0.64
C PRO A 105 -1.44 -17.04 1.99
N ALA A 106 -2.57 -16.34 2.13
CA ALA A 106 -3.02 -15.82 3.41
C ALA A 106 -3.32 -16.97 4.39
N ARG A 107 -3.43 -16.67 5.69
CA ARG A 107 -3.68 -17.72 6.71
C ARG A 107 -5.04 -18.40 6.55
N SER A 108 -5.99 -17.70 5.94
CA SER A 108 -7.35 -18.15 5.68
C SER A 108 -7.52 -18.81 4.33
N ASP A 109 -6.50 -18.81 3.48
CA ASP A 109 -6.63 -19.32 2.12
C ASP A 109 -6.73 -20.84 2.11
N PRO A 110 -7.60 -21.42 1.25
CA PRO A 110 -7.82 -22.86 1.19
C PRO A 110 -6.76 -23.60 0.35
N TYR A 111 -5.67 -22.93 -0.04
CA TYR A 111 -4.63 -23.47 -0.92
C TYR A 111 -3.23 -23.26 -0.36
N ASP A 112 -2.28 -23.99 -0.93
CA ASP A 112 -0.85 -23.86 -0.67
C ASP A 112 -0.12 -23.46 -1.96
N LEU A 113 1.00 -22.73 -1.86
CA LEU A 113 1.96 -22.57 -2.95
C LEU A 113 3.01 -23.65 -2.78
N VAL A 114 3.11 -24.58 -3.72
CA VAL A 114 4.01 -25.73 -3.62
C VAL A 114 5.04 -25.64 -4.75
N ALA A 115 6.30 -25.89 -4.43
CA ALA A 115 7.33 -26.03 -5.45
C ALA A 115 7.22 -27.44 -6.06
N ASP A 116 6.54 -27.57 -7.20
CA ASP A 116 6.29 -28.86 -7.87
C ASP A 116 6.71 -28.90 -9.35
N GLY A 117 7.17 -27.77 -9.90
CA GLY A 117 7.68 -27.67 -11.26
C GLY A 117 9.03 -28.38 -11.50
N PRO A 118 9.49 -28.45 -12.77
CA PRO A 118 10.80 -28.98 -13.13
C PRO A 118 11.94 -28.28 -12.37
N PRO A 119 13.09 -28.95 -12.13
CA PRO A 119 14.23 -28.31 -11.49
C PRO A 119 14.75 -27.11 -12.30
N GLY A 120 14.94 -25.98 -11.63
CA GLY A 120 15.49 -24.78 -12.26
C GLY A 120 15.40 -23.55 -11.36
N ILE A 121 15.46 -22.37 -11.98
CA ILE A 121 15.29 -21.08 -11.32
C ILE A 121 13.93 -20.52 -11.69
N GLU A 122 13.17 -20.13 -10.67
CA GLU A 122 11.92 -19.40 -10.82
C GLU A 122 12.06 -18.01 -10.21
N TYR A 123 11.25 -17.07 -10.69
CA TYR A 123 11.26 -15.69 -10.21
C TYR A 123 9.90 -15.33 -9.63
N VAL A 124 9.90 -14.73 -8.45
CA VAL A 124 8.72 -14.10 -7.88
C VAL A 124 8.83 -12.60 -8.12
N VAL A 125 7.84 -12.03 -8.80
CA VAL A 125 7.82 -10.63 -9.20
C VAL A 125 6.59 -9.95 -8.60
N ALA A 126 6.78 -8.79 -8.00
CA ALA A 126 5.71 -7.93 -7.54
C ALA A 126 5.70 -6.60 -8.32
N VAL A 127 4.50 -6.14 -8.66
CA VAL A 127 4.29 -4.85 -9.33
C VAL A 127 3.26 -4.08 -8.52
N ALA A 128 3.60 -2.84 -8.15
CA ALA A 128 2.71 -1.93 -7.45
C ALA A 128 2.35 -0.72 -8.31
N SER A 129 1.08 -0.30 -8.25
CA SER A 129 0.54 0.84 -8.99
C SER A 129 -0.33 1.70 -8.07
N PRO A 130 -0.27 3.04 -8.16
CA PRO A 130 -1.21 3.91 -7.44
C PRO A 130 -2.63 3.86 -8.04
N HIS A 131 -2.81 3.21 -9.18
CA HIS A 131 -4.09 3.07 -9.89
C HIS A 131 -4.42 1.60 -10.16
N PRO A 132 -5.70 1.22 -10.26
CA PRO A 132 -6.09 -0.13 -10.64
C PRO A 132 -5.45 -0.54 -11.96
N PHE A 133 -5.00 -1.79 -12.05
CA PHE A 133 -4.53 -2.35 -13.31
C PHE A 133 -5.68 -2.48 -14.31
N GLN A 134 -5.41 -2.16 -15.57
CA GLN A 134 -6.39 -2.21 -16.66
C GLN A 134 -5.82 -3.04 -17.81
N ASN A 135 -6.69 -3.72 -18.56
CA ASN A 135 -6.33 -4.49 -19.75
C ASN A 135 -5.20 -5.51 -19.50
N LEU A 136 -5.23 -6.19 -18.35
CA LEU A 136 -4.26 -7.22 -18.04
C LEU A 136 -4.33 -8.35 -19.07
N PRO A 137 -3.18 -8.90 -19.50
CA PRO A 137 -3.20 -10.10 -20.32
C PRO A 137 -3.88 -11.23 -19.56
N TRP A 138 -4.42 -12.20 -20.30
CA TRP A 138 -5.26 -13.25 -19.74
C TRP A 138 -4.59 -14.06 -18.62
N TYR A 139 -3.26 -14.20 -18.64
CA TYR A 139 -2.48 -14.91 -17.61
C TYR A 139 -2.21 -14.09 -16.33
N LEU A 140 -2.56 -12.80 -16.30
CA LEU A 140 -2.51 -11.94 -15.11
C LEU A 140 -3.90 -11.49 -14.65
N SER A 141 -4.97 -12.02 -15.23
CA SER A 141 -6.34 -11.64 -14.86
C SER A 141 -6.92 -12.57 -13.79
N SER A 142 -7.18 -12.03 -12.60
CA SER A 142 -7.79 -12.78 -11.49
C SER A 142 -9.23 -13.21 -11.78
N GLU A 143 -9.98 -12.42 -12.56
CA GLU A 143 -11.39 -12.69 -12.91
C GLU A 143 -11.60 -13.97 -13.74
N ARG A 144 -10.52 -14.57 -14.27
CA ARG A 144 -10.59 -15.81 -15.05
C ARG A 144 -9.95 -17.03 -14.37
N ALA A 145 -9.31 -16.83 -13.21
CA ALA A 145 -8.78 -17.91 -12.40
C ALA A 145 -9.90 -18.86 -11.90
N ASP A 146 -11.14 -18.35 -11.82
CA ASP A 146 -12.35 -19.11 -11.46
C ASP A 146 -12.90 -20.06 -12.56
N GLY A 147 -12.14 -20.35 -13.63
CA GLY A 147 -12.47 -21.44 -14.57
C GLY A 147 -12.67 -21.06 -16.04
N GLY A 148 -11.77 -20.28 -16.63
CA GLY A 148 -11.64 -20.21 -18.10
C GLY A 148 -11.04 -21.49 -18.72
N PRO A 149 -11.27 -21.77 -20.02
CA PRO A 149 -10.82 -23.00 -20.69
C PRO A 149 -9.29 -23.04 -20.74
N GLY A 150 -8.68 -23.66 -19.73
CA GLY A 150 -7.25 -23.53 -19.46
C GLY A 150 -6.90 -23.76 -17.99
N GLY A 151 -7.89 -23.73 -17.08
CA GLY A 151 -7.78 -24.33 -15.75
C GLY A 151 -7.64 -25.85 -15.82
N ARG A 152 -6.54 -26.32 -16.43
CA ARG A 152 -5.98 -27.59 -16.02
C ARG A 152 -5.47 -27.34 -14.61
N GLY A 153 -6.28 -27.70 -13.63
CA GLY A 153 -5.71 -28.08 -12.35
C GLY A 153 -4.57 -29.05 -12.64
N TYR A 154 -3.52 -28.99 -11.82
CA TYR A 154 -2.49 -30.01 -11.75
C TYR A 154 -3.18 -31.36 -11.49
N GLY A 155 -3.64 -31.97 -12.58
CA GLY A 155 -4.29 -33.26 -12.62
C GLY A 155 -3.20 -34.25 -12.96
N ASP A 156 -2.81 -35.01 -11.94
CA ASP A 156 -2.73 -36.46 -12.05
C ASP A 156 -2.28 -36.98 -13.43
N GLU A 157 -1.01 -36.77 -13.76
CA GLU A 157 -0.32 -37.67 -14.68
C GLU A 157 0.36 -38.74 -13.81
N SER A 158 -0.47 -39.63 -13.26
CA SER A 158 -0.01 -40.95 -12.87
C SER A 158 0.20 -41.75 -14.15
N ASP A 159 1.42 -41.68 -14.67
CA ASP A 159 1.89 -42.57 -15.71
C ASP A 159 1.97 -44.01 -15.17
N GLU A 160 1.13 -44.87 -15.76
CA GLU A 160 1.21 -46.32 -15.98
C GLU A 160 1.27 -47.31 -14.80
#